data_AF-A0A7X9GD24-F1
#
_entry.id   AF-A0A7X9GD24-F1
#
_cell.length_a   1.000
_cell.length_b   1.000
_cell.length_c   1.000
_cell.angle_alpha   90.00
_cell.angle_beta   90.00
_cell.angle_gamma   90.00
#
_symmetry.space_group_name_H-M   'P 1'
#
loop_
_entity.id
_entity.type
_entity.pdbx_description
1 polymer ?
#
loop_
_entity_poly.entity_id
_entity_poly.type
_entity_poly.pdbx_seq_one_letter_code
_entity_poly.pdbx_strand_id
1 'polypeptide(L)'
;MMNKKGQALVEFIIVVPVFIMLLIATLDYVRIMQNKSNLELTLENLISDESYALSSEYEFVIESKENYKIYILSNKVDIYSPFLTPVLGQEHKVLIKRIIYE
;
A
#
# COMPACT_ATOMS: atom_id res chain seq x y z
N MET A 1 -18.29 45.95 -11.36
CA MET A 1 -18.86 44.85 -10.54
C MET A 1 -18.30 43.54 -11.06
N MET A 2 -17.60 42.78 -10.23
CA MET A 2 -17.07 41.47 -10.60
C MET A 2 -18.24 40.50 -10.84
N ASN A 3 -18.27 39.82 -11.98
CA ASN A 3 -19.39 38.96 -12.34
C ASN A 3 -19.35 37.67 -11.50
N LYS A 4 -20.09 37.67 -10.40
CA LYS A 4 -20.09 36.60 -9.38
C LYS A 4 -20.43 35.21 -9.95
N LYS A 5 -21.22 35.14 -11.03
CA LYS A 5 -21.58 33.87 -11.69
C LYS A 5 -20.41 33.24 -12.44
N GLY A 6 -19.60 34.06 -13.12
CA GLY A 6 -18.42 33.59 -13.84
C GLY A 6 -17.29 33.17 -12.89
N GLN A 7 -17.12 33.89 -11.78
CA GLN A 7 -16.15 33.54 -10.75
C GLN A 7 -16.45 32.16 -10.11
N ALA A 8 -17.71 31.91 -9.74
CA ALA A 8 -18.11 30.63 -9.16
C ALA A 8 -17.87 29.45 -10.11
N LEU A 9 -18.06 29.66 -11.42
CA LEU A 9 -17.77 28.64 -12.43
C LEU A 9 -16.27 28.33 -12.51
N VAL A 10 -15.42 29.36 -12.48
CA VAL A 10 -13.95 29.21 -12.50
C VAL A 10 -13.47 28.48 -11.24
N GLU A 11 -13.98 28.85 -10.07
CA GLU A 11 -13.65 28.16 -8.81
C GLU A 11 -14.08 26.69 -8.85
N PHE A 12 -15.28 26.38 -9.34
CA PHE A 12 -15.75 25.00 -9.47
C PHE A 12 -14.87 24.16 -10.39
N ILE A 13 -14.48 24.70 -11.55
CA ILE A 13 -13.61 24.02 -12.52
C ILE A 13 -12.22 23.73 -11.92
N ILE A 14 -11.73 24.55 -10.99
CA ILE A 14 -10.45 24.33 -10.32
C ILE A 14 -10.60 23.33 -9.16
N VAL A 15 -11.67 23.42 -8.37
CA VAL A 15 -11.87 22.58 -7.17
C VAL A 15 -12.14 21.13 -7.54
N VAL A 16 -12.95 20.87 -8.57
CA VAL A 16 -13.36 19.50 -8.92
C VAL A 16 -12.17 18.58 -9.28
N PRO A 17 -11.23 18.96 -10.17
CA PRO A 17 -10.06 18.15 -10.48
C PRO A 17 -9.19 17.87 -9.25
N VAL A 18 -8.97 18.88 -8.40
CA VAL A 18 -8.20 18.72 -7.16
C VAL A 18 -8.89 17.73 -6.22
N PHE A 19 -10.21 17.82 -6.09
CA PHE A 19 -10.99 16.90 -5.29
C PHE A 19 -10.91 15.46 -5.81
N ILE A 20 -10.99 15.25 -7.13
CA ILE A 20 -10.82 13.94 -7.75
C ILE A 20 -9.43 13.37 -7.45
N MET A 21 -8.37 14.18 -7.55
CA MET A 21 -7.01 13.74 -7.22
C MET A 21 -6.86 13.31 -5.76
N LEU A 22 -7.52 14.01 -4.82
CA LEU A 22 -7.55 13.62 -3.40
C LEU A 22 -8.30 12.31 -3.15
N LEU A 23 -9.41 12.07 -3.87
CA LEU A 23 -10.14 10.81 -3.80
C LEU A 23 -9.27 9.64 -4.27
N ILE A 24 -8.58 9.78 -5.40
CA ILE A 24 -7.68 8.74 -5.92
C ILE A 24 -6.54 8.47 -4.92
N ALA A 25 -5.97 9.52 -4.31
CA ALA A 25 -4.96 9.36 -3.25
C ALA A 25 -5.47 8.53 -2.06
N THR A 26 -6.73 8.78 -1.67
CA THR A 26 -7.37 8.04 -0.56
C THR A 26 -7.58 6.57 -0.93
N LEU A 27 -7.98 6.28 -2.17
CA LEU A 27 -8.15 4.91 -2.65
C LEU A 27 -6.83 4.14 -2.69
N ASP A 28 -5.75 4.76 -3.15
CA ASP A 28 -4.42 4.14 -3.11
C ASP A 28 -3.97 3.87 -1.68
N TYR A 29 -4.20 4.80 -0.76
CA TYR A 29 -3.91 4.58 0.66
C TYR A 29 -4.67 3.38 1.23
N VAL A 30 -5.97 3.25 0.93
CA VAL A 30 -6.78 2.10 1.34
C VAL A 30 -6.20 0.80 0.78
N ARG A 31 -5.82 0.78 -0.51
CA ARG A 31 -5.23 -0.41 -1.14
C ARG A 31 -3.92 -0.82 -0.48
N ILE A 32 -3.04 0.14 -0.18
CA ILE A 32 -1.77 -0.13 0.53
C ILE A 32 -2.05 -0.74 1.91
N MET A 33 -3.00 -0.18 2.67
CA MET A 33 -3.37 -0.69 3.99
C MET A 33 -3.98 -2.08 3.93
N GLN A 34 -4.86 -2.33 2.96
CA GLN A 34 -5.49 -3.63 2.77
C GLN A 34 -4.46 -4.70 2.40
N ASN A 35 -3.51 -4.38 1.52
CA ASN A 35 -2.41 -5.27 1.17
C ASN A 35 -1.52 -5.56 2.37
N LYS A 36 -1.22 -4.55 3.18
CA LYS A 36 -0.48 -4.74 4.43
C LYS A 36 -1.22 -5.67 5.38
N SER A 37 -2.52 -5.50 5.56
CA SER A 37 -3.34 -6.39 6.40
C SER A 37 -3.33 -7.84 5.89
N ASN A 38 -3.44 -8.04 4.57
CA ASN A 38 -3.40 -9.38 3.97
C ASN A 38 -2.02 -10.03 4.15
N LEU A 39 -0.94 -9.25 4.04
CA LEU A 39 0.42 -9.72 4.29
C LEU A 39 0.61 -10.15 5.74
N GLU A 40 0.05 -9.43 6.73
CA GLU A 40 0.12 -9.84 8.14
C GLU A 40 -0.59 -11.18 8.38
N LEU A 41 -1.80 -11.35 7.82
CA LEU A 41 -2.55 -12.62 7.94
C LEU A 41 -1.80 -13.78 7.28
N THR A 42 -1.22 -13.53 6.10
CA THR A 42 -0.42 -14.53 5.38
C THR A 42 0.84 -14.89 6.17
N LEU A 43 1.49 -13.90 6.78
CA LEU A 43 2.67 -14.10 7.62
C LEU A 43 2.34 -14.95 8.86
N GLU A 44 1.20 -14.72 9.51
CA GLU A 44 0.74 -15.52 10.63
C GLU A 44 0.49 -16.99 10.24
N ASN A 45 -0.11 -17.22 9.07
CA ASN A 45 -0.28 -18.55 8.52
C ASN A 45 1.08 -19.22 8.22
N LEU A 46 2.03 -18.48 7.64
CA LEU A 46 3.39 -18.99 7.36
C LEU A 46 4.16 -19.39 8.62
N ILE A 47 3.98 -18.65 9.71
CA ILE A 47 4.60 -18.95 11.00
C ILE A 47 4.00 -20.23 11.60
N SER A 48 2.69 -20.42 11.40
CA SER A 48 1.97 -21.59 11.90
C SER A 48 2.25 -22.84 11.07
N ASP A 49 2.40 -22.68 9.76
CA ASP A 49 2.69 -23.74 8.80
C ASP A 49 3.61 -23.21 7.68
N GLU A 50 4.89 -23.60 7.73
CA GLU A 50 5.90 -23.17 6.75
C GLU A 50 5.61 -23.68 5.32
N SER A 51 4.74 -24.71 5.16
CA SER A 51 4.36 -25.22 3.83
C SER A 51 3.51 -24.22 3.02
N TYR A 52 2.93 -23.22 3.69
CA TYR A 52 2.16 -22.14 3.07
C TYR A 52 3.01 -21.22 2.17
N ALA A 53 4.35 -21.28 2.31
CA ALA A 53 5.27 -20.49 1.48
C ALA A 53 5.25 -20.94 0.01
N LEU A 54 4.96 -22.21 -0.26
CA LEU A 54 4.96 -22.81 -1.59
C LEU A 54 3.69 -22.52 -2.39
N SER A 55 2.62 -22.08 -1.74
CA SER A 55 1.30 -21.83 -2.35
C SER A 55 0.99 -20.35 -2.57
N SER A 56 1.77 -19.45 -1.97
CA SER A 56 1.48 -18.01 -2.00
C SER A 56 2.19 -17.31 -3.17
N GLU A 57 1.52 -16.38 -3.85
CA GLU A 57 2.09 -15.55 -4.94
C GLU A 57 3.04 -14.45 -4.43
N TYR A 58 3.34 -14.41 -3.12
CA TYR A 58 4.12 -13.36 -2.49
C TYR A 58 5.62 -13.67 -2.48
N GLU A 59 6.45 -12.63 -2.58
CA GLU A 59 7.89 -12.75 -2.37
C GLU A 59 8.17 -12.92 -0.86
N PHE A 60 8.72 -14.08 -0.47
CA PHE A 60 9.08 -14.41 0.90
C PHE A 60 10.60 -14.61 1.07
N VAL A 61 11.13 -14.18 2.21
CA VAL A 61 12.51 -14.46 2.64
C VAL A 61 12.47 -14.91 4.10
N ILE A 62 13.00 -16.11 4.37
CA ILE A 62 13.15 -16.65 5.72
C ILE A 62 14.65 -16.69 6.03
N GLU A 63 15.08 -15.94 7.04
CA GLU A 63 16.45 -15.99 7.55
C GLU A 63 16.45 -16.65 8.93
N SER A 64 17.00 -17.86 9.02
CA SER A 64 17.23 -18.53 10.30
C SER A 64 18.60 -18.15 10.86
N LYS A 65 18.62 -17.63 12.09
CA LYS A 65 19.82 -17.41 12.89
C LYS A 65 19.73 -18.24 14.16
N GLU A 66 20.88 -18.47 14.81
CA GLU A 66 21.04 -19.46 15.89
C GLU A 66 19.98 -19.41 17.00
N ASN A 67 19.39 -18.25 17.30
CA ASN A 67 18.39 -18.08 18.37
C ASN A 67 17.07 -17.46 17.89
N TYR A 68 16.92 -17.16 16.59
CA TYR A 68 15.71 -16.51 16.08
C TYR A 68 15.53 -16.70 14.58
N LYS A 69 14.27 -16.75 14.15
CA LYS A 69 13.85 -16.74 12.74
C LYS A 69 13.32 -15.37 12.35
N ILE A 70 13.75 -14.86 11.20
CA ILE A 70 13.19 -13.66 10.58
C ILE A 70 12.33 -14.10 9.39
N TYR A 71 11.07 -13.69 9.41
CA TYR A 71 10.15 -13.83 8.29
C TYR A 71 9.94 -12.46 7.65
N ILE A 72 10.25 -12.35 6.35
CA ILE A 72 10.03 -11.15 5.53
C ILE A 72 9.06 -11.51 4.42
N LEU A 73 7.94 -10.80 4.35
CA LEU A 73 6.93 -10.96 3.30
C LEU A 73 6.74 -9.64 2.56
N SER A 74 6.64 -9.71 1.24
CA SER A 74 6.50 -8.51 0.42
C SER A 74 5.54 -8.66 -0.74
N ASN A 75 4.81 -7.58 -1.03
CA ASN A 75 3.95 -7.48 -2.20
C ASN A 75 4.05 -6.10 -2.85
N LYS A 76 3.78 -6.02 -4.15
CA LYS A 76 3.74 -4.77 -4.90
C LYS A 76 2.29 -4.25 -4.97
N VAL A 77 2.14 -2.94 -4.88
CA VAL A 77 0.87 -2.23 -5.02
C VAL A 77 1.06 -1.09 -5.99
N ASP A 78 0.26 -1.06 -7.05
CA ASP A 78 0.26 0.05 -8.01
C ASP A 78 -0.38 1.30 -7.42
N ILE A 79 0.27 2.45 -7.62
CA ILE A 79 -0.16 3.77 -7.17
C ILE A 79 -0.58 4.59 -8.38
N TYR A 80 -1.85 5.01 -8.40
CA TYR A 80 -2.44 5.76 -9.52
C TYR A 80 -2.54 7.26 -9.24
N SER A 81 -2.51 7.65 -7.96
CA SER A 81 -2.73 9.01 -7.54
C SER A 81 -1.58 9.92 -7.95
N PRO A 82 -1.86 11.02 -8.67
CA PRO A 82 -0.81 11.94 -9.11
C PRO A 82 -0.09 12.64 -7.95
N PHE A 83 -0.69 12.69 -6.76
CA PHE A 83 -0.04 13.23 -5.56
C PHE A 83 0.91 12.24 -4.89
N LEU A 84 0.60 10.95 -4.95
CA LEU A 84 1.35 9.91 -4.26
C LEU A 84 2.45 9.32 -5.13
N THR A 85 2.24 9.23 -6.46
CA THR A 85 3.24 8.68 -7.39
C THR A 85 4.61 9.34 -7.30
N PRO A 86 4.77 10.69 -7.18
CA PRO A 86 6.09 11.31 -7.06
C PRO A 86 6.85 10.93 -5.78
N VAL A 87 6.13 10.56 -4.72
CA VAL A 87 6.72 10.23 -3.41
C VAL A 87 6.94 8.73 -3.25
N LEU A 88 5.99 7.92 -3.71
CA LEU A 88 5.94 6.47 -3.49
C LEU A 88 6.38 5.64 -4.73
N GLY A 89 6.48 6.28 -5.90
CA GLY A 89 6.65 5.60 -7.19
C GLY A 89 5.33 5.11 -7.77
N GLN A 90 5.37 4.57 -9.00
CA GLN A 90 4.21 3.94 -9.63
C GLN A 90 3.91 2.55 -9.05
N GLU A 91 4.95 1.82 -8.64
CA GLU A 91 4.83 0.53 -7.93
C GLU A 91 5.41 0.69 -6.52
N HIS A 92 4.58 0.56 -5.50
CA HIS A 92 5.00 0.63 -4.11
C HIS A 92 5.14 -0.77 -3.52
N LYS A 93 6.34 -1.13 -3.05
CA LYS A 93 6.59 -2.40 -2.38
C LYS A 93 6.23 -2.32 -0.90
N VAL A 94 5.17 -3.01 -0.51
CA VAL A 94 4.76 -3.18 0.90
C VAL A 94 5.56 -4.33 1.50
N LEU A 95 6.22 -4.06 2.62
CA LEU A 95 7.12 -4.99 3.30
C LEU A 95 6.66 -5.19 4.74
N ILE A 96 6.61 -6.45 5.18
CA ILE A 96 6.34 -6.83 6.57
C ILE A 96 7.45 -7.75 7.05
N LYS A 97 7.97 -7.46 8.24
CA LYS A 97 9.05 -8.22 8.86
C LYS A 97 8.65 -8.59 10.27
N ARG A 98 8.73 -9.88 10.61
CA ARG A 98 8.53 -10.39 11.96
C ARG A 98 9.73 -11.23 12.38
N ILE A 99 10.16 -11.05 13.63
CA ILE A 99 11.27 -11.77 14.26
C ILE A 99 10.67 -12.64 15.36
N ILE A 100 10.95 -13.93 15.33
CA ILE A 100 10.50 -14.91 16.32
C ILE A 100 11.72 -15.52 16.97
N TYR A 101 11.81 -15.46 18.29
CA TYR A 101 12.84 -16.16 19.05
C TYR A 101 12.38 -17.60 19.28
N GLU A 102 13.28 -18.56 19.05
CA GLU A 102 13.04 -19.96 19.44
C GLU A 102 13.23 -20.15 20.95
#